data_AF-A0A6B2L2M2-F1
#
_entry.id   AF-A0A6B2L2M2-F1
#
_cell.length_a   1.000
_cell.length_b   1.000
_cell.length_c   1.000
_cell.angle_alpha   90.00
_cell.angle_beta   90.00
_cell.angle_gamma   90.00
#
_symmetry.space_group_name_H-M   'P 1'
#
loop_
_entity.id
_entity.type
_entity.pdbx_description
1 polymer ?
#
loop_
_entity_poly.entity_id
_entity_poly.type
_entity_poly.pdbx_seq_one_letter_code
_entity_poly.pdbx_strand_id
1 'polypeptide(L)'
;MDLLHKVVGTRGKLIFAMVCGSSCYNLSTAGSDRDLFGVYLANYEGPFVGVKEDFTGHDPDYCIYEVTKYCKLLCKGNPKLIEPLYSERFVWSTPEWEGIKLIRSISLNQTTVTQYKQYSRQQIHNFENDRKQNITNSKKLYHGLRLAIEAHTITLQKPPRIWFEGEDREYLLKIRNNQVDPAEVLEKIEKYQQLSSELIHNLPESVDTLTLSKWALPLKKLAFSQNQSLPLKIDLEDPVSPSPILSKYKDEAEALLKQNNIHGKILFCAPYGKTAILKKYDTEVVDVLCVFAAQTDLILDTLHDVPQVLVPANGPSASTDKYRRGLQLVEVEHFFSLVLQGNHVMTESLYIPPTNLWISHAFESMIPNSSKCSLPNFFTIGHVMHYVGNTESLIKKQYQSDEEKRKFTQMAQRFLEQAKKVYEGKVPDLILELNSVKQADQITTEVNVIKKNIKQSKLPSKNEEARKYLNDWIVSLRKALQD
;
A
#
# COMPACT_ATOMS: atom_id res chain seq x y z
N MET A 1 27.68 13.93 -1.94
CA MET A 1 27.12 13.02 -0.90
C MET A 1 26.25 13.78 0.10
N ASP A 2 26.75 14.87 0.68
CA ASP A 2 26.02 15.68 1.68
C ASP A 2 24.61 16.09 1.25
N LEU A 3 24.43 16.47 -0.02
CA LEU A 3 23.11 16.75 -0.60
C LEU A 3 22.13 15.59 -0.43
N LEU A 4 22.52 14.37 -0.83
CA LEU A 4 21.63 13.20 -0.81
C LEU A 4 21.32 12.76 0.63
N HIS A 5 22.30 12.83 1.52
CA HIS A 5 22.06 12.60 2.96
C HIS A 5 21.11 13.63 3.55
N LYS A 6 21.24 14.92 3.19
CA LYS A 6 20.32 15.97 3.63
C LYS A 6 18.90 15.78 3.10
N VAL A 7 18.75 15.33 1.85
CA VAL A 7 17.44 15.05 1.22
C VAL A 7 16.73 13.90 1.93
N VAL A 8 17.42 12.78 2.17
CA VAL A 8 16.87 11.65 2.93
C VAL A 8 16.59 12.08 4.38
N GLY A 9 17.53 12.79 4.99
CA GLY A 9 17.41 13.36 6.33
C GLY A 9 17.13 12.29 7.38
N THR A 10 16.20 12.60 8.30
CA THR A 10 15.80 11.68 9.38
C THR A 10 14.80 10.62 8.95
N ARG A 11 14.42 10.55 7.67
CA ARG A 11 13.39 9.62 7.17
C ARG A 11 13.93 8.21 6.92
N GLY A 12 15.24 8.03 6.93
CA GLY A 12 15.85 6.74 6.68
C GLY A 12 17.35 6.80 6.44
N LYS A 13 17.90 5.69 5.98
CA LYS A 13 19.31 5.50 5.66
C LYS A 13 19.51 5.44 4.16
N LEU A 14 20.38 6.29 3.60
CA LEU A 14 20.85 6.16 2.22
C LEU A 14 21.75 4.91 2.11
N ILE A 15 21.36 3.94 1.27
CA ILE A 15 22.08 2.67 1.10
C ILE A 15 22.88 2.60 -0.19
N PHE A 16 22.56 3.44 -1.18
CA PHE A 16 23.30 3.53 -2.43
C PHE A 16 23.16 4.91 -3.05
N ALA A 17 24.24 5.40 -3.68
CA ALA A 17 24.17 6.53 -4.58
C ALA A 17 25.25 6.47 -5.68
N MET A 18 24.89 6.91 -6.88
CA MET A 18 25.81 7.03 -8.00
C MET A 18 25.51 8.26 -8.86
N VAL A 19 26.51 8.69 -9.63
CA VAL A 19 26.28 9.59 -10.76
C VAL A 19 25.67 8.77 -11.89
N CYS A 20 24.55 9.21 -12.46
CA CYS A 20 23.90 8.57 -13.60
C CYS A 20 23.91 9.49 -14.84
N GLY A 21 23.06 9.20 -15.82
CA GLY A 21 23.01 9.95 -17.08
C GLY A 21 24.21 9.66 -18.00
N SER A 22 24.52 10.55 -18.94
CA SER A 22 25.60 10.28 -19.91
C SER A 22 26.98 10.10 -19.28
N SER A 23 27.16 10.60 -18.06
CA SER A 23 28.42 10.49 -17.32
C SER A 23 28.70 9.06 -16.88
N CYS A 24 27.66 8.31 -16.46
CA CYS A 24 27.86 6.91 -16.14
C CYS A 24 28.21 6.08 -17.39
N TYR A 25 27.70 6.45 -18.57
CA TYR A 25 27.93 5.73 -19.83
C TYR A 25 29.25 6.05 -20.53
N ASN A 26 30.09 6.94 -20.02
CA ASN A 26 31.26 7.50 -20.73
C ASN A 26 30.90 8.30 -21.99
N LEU A 27 29.69 8.88 -22.03
CA LEU A 27 29.14 9.59 -23.19
C LEU A 27 28.96 11.08 -22.95
N SER A 28 29.48 11.63 -21.85
CA SER A 28 29.34 13.05 -21.51
C SER A 28 30.13 13.99 -22.42
N THR A 29 29.53 15.14 -22.70
CA THR A 29 30.12 16.31 -23.35
C THR A 29 30.17 17.50 -22.38
N ALA A 30 30.85 18.59 -22.73
CA ALA A 30 31.05 19.75 -21.86
C ALA A 30 29.76 20.36 -21.27
N GLY A 31 28.63 20.25 -21.98
CA GLY A 31 27.31 20.71 -21.51
C GLY A 31 26.43 19.61 -20.92
N SER A 32 26.99 18.51 -20.43
CA SER A 32 26.19 17.43 -19.82
C SER A 32 25.89 17.73 -18.36
N ASP A 33 24.62 17.65 -18.01
CA ASP A 33 24.16 17.79 -16.63
C ASP A 33 24.66 16.64 -15.75
N ARG A 34 24.61 16.88 -14.44
CA ARG A 34 24.93 15.88 -13.43
C ARG A 34 23.64 15.31 -12.86
N ASP A 35 23.32 14.08 -13.28
CA ASP A 35 22.22 13.32 -12.71
C ASP A 35 22.71 12.45 -11.54
N LEU A 36 21.95 12.41 -10.46
CA LEU A 36 22.21 11.56 -9.30
C LEU A 36 21.10 10.52 -9.14
N PHE A 37 21.51 9.28 -8.93
CA PHE A 37 20.61 8.19 -8.57
C PHE A 37 20.91 7.75 -7.14
N GLY A 38 19.87 7.46 -6.36
CA GLY A 38 20.03 6.91 -5.02
C GLY A 38 18.96 5.91 -4.64
N VAL A 39 19.27 5.12 -3.61
CA VAL A 39 18.32 4.21 -2.96
C VAL A 39 18.45 4.39 -1.45
N TYR A 40 17.32 4.48 -0.75
CA TYR A 40 17.31 4.64 0.69
C TYR A 40 16.34 3.66 1.36
N LEU A 41 16.72 3.20 2.55
CA LEU A 41 15.89 2.37 3.43
C LEU A 41 15.15 3.31 4.38
N ALA A 42 13.83 3.39 4.26
CA ALA A 42 13.00 4.21 5.13
C ALA A 42 12.96 3.65 6.56
N ASN A 43 12.81 4.54 7.55
CA ASN A 43 12.45 4.14 8.89
C ASN A 43 11.02 3.57 8.88
N TYR A 44 10.76 2.57 9.72
CA TYR A 44 9.39 2.10 9.91
C TYR A 44 8.72 2.96 11.00
N GLU A 45 7.86 3.89 10.60
CA GLU A 45 7.15 4.79 11.53
C GLU A 45 5.72 4.31 11.85
N GLY A 46 5.35 3.10 11.42
CA GLY A 46 4.02 2.51 11.63
C GLY A 46 3.06 2.67 10.44
N PRO A 47 1.93 1.95 10.45
CA PRO A 47 1.07 1.76 9.27
C PRO A 47 0.28 3.00 8.84
N PHE A 48 0.10 3.98 9.74
CA PHE A 48 -0.63 5.21 9.44
C PHE A 48 0.29 6.38 9.07
N VAL A 49 1.61 6.15 9.09
CA VAL A 49 2.62 7.12 8.66
C VAL A 49 3.08 6.74 7.26
N GLY A 50 2.74 7.60 6.29
CA GLY A 50 3.09 7.33 4.90
C GLY A 50 4.59 7.35 4.67
N VAL A 51 5.10 6.37 3.93
CA VAL A 51 6.50 6.33 3.50
C VAL A 51 6.67 7.18 2.24
N LYS A 52 7.67 8.07 2.23
CA LYS A 52 7.98 8.88 1.07
C LYS A 52 8.66 8.03 0.00
N GLU A 53 7.89 7.48 -0.92
CA GLU A 53 8.36 6.50 -1.90
C GLU A 53 9.59 6.93 -2.75
N ASP A 54 9.74 8.23 -3.02
CA ASP A 54 10.90 8.78 -3.71
C ASP A 54 11.12 10.26 -3.40
N PHE A 55 12.36 10.71 -3.63
CA PHE A 55 12.73 12.12 -3.66
C PHE A 55 13.25 12.49 -5.05
N THR A 56 12.75 13.59 -5.59
CA THR A 56 13.23 14.18 -6.84
C THR A 56 13.54 15.65 -6.65
N GLY A 57 14.56 16.16 -7.33
CA GLY A 57 14.86 17.58 -7.36
C GLY A 57 15.73 17.93 -8.56
N HIS A 58 15.96 19.23 -8.73
CA HIS A 58 16.74 19.84 -9.79
C HIS A 58 17.94 20.60 -9.19
N ASP A 59 18.95 20.83 -10.02
CA ASP A 59 20.17 21.60 -9.71
C ASP A 59 20.98 21.12 -8.47
N PRO A 60 21.66 19.96 -8.54
CA PRO A 60 21.68 19.01 -9.64
C PRO A 60 20.41 18.13 -9.66
N ASP A 61 20.12 17.54 -10.82
CA ASP A 61 19.03 16.58 -10.95
C ASP A 61 19.31 15.34 -10.09
N TYR A 62 18.34 14.94 -9.26
CA TYR A 62 18.45 13.72 -8.47
C TYR A 62 17.14 12.94 -8.39
N CYS A 63 17.27 11.63 -8.24
CA CYS A 63 16.15 10.75 -7.96
C CYS A 63 16.58 9.65 -6.99
N ILE A 64 15.97 9.62 -5.80
CA ILE A 64 16.26 8.67 -4.73
C ILE A 64 15.01 7.83 -4.49
N TYR A 65 15.11 6.51 -4.61
CA TYR A 65 13.97 5.60 -4.42
C TYR A 65 14.02 4.94 -3.04
N GLU A 66 12.86 4.81 -2.39
CA GLU A 66 12.74 3.93 -1.23
C GLU A 66 12.86 2.45 -1.68
N VAL A 67 13.47 1.58 -0.85
CA VAL A 67 13.76 0.17 -1.18
C VAL A 67 12.55 -0.59 -1.72
N THR A 68 11.36 -0.46 -1.12
CA THR A 68 10.13 -1.10 -1.62
C THR A 68 9.80 -0.66 -3.04
N LYS A 69 9.81 0.67 -3.28
CA LYS A 69 9.54 1.21 -4.62
C LYS A 69 10.60 0.76 -5.62
N TYR A 70 11.86 0.76 -5.20
CA TYR A 70 12.97 0.25 -5.99
C TYR A 70 12.70 -1.21 -6.43
N CYS A 71 12.39 -2.12 -5.48
CA CYS A 71 12.09 -3.52 -5.79
C CYS A 71 10.88 -3.66 -6.73
N LYS A 72 9.79 -2.93 -6.50
CA LYS A 72 8.59 -2.96 -7.35
C LYS A 72 8.89 -2.52 -8.78
N LEU A 73 9.72 -1.48 -8.95
CA LEU A 73 10.14 -1.01 -10.28
C LEU A 73 11.17 -1.94 -10.93
N LEU A 74 12.01 -2.61 -10.14
CA LEU A 74 12.92 -3.64 -10.61
C LEU A 74 12.16 -4.84 -11.18
N CYS A 75 11.10 -5.32 -10.50
CA CYS A 75 10.21 -6.37 -11.00
C CYS A 75 9.53 -6.00 -12.33
N LYS A 76 9.32 -4.70 -12.57
CA LYS A 76 8.77 -4.19 -13.83
C LYS A 76 9.80 -4.08 -14.95
N GLY A 77 11.07 -4.41 -14.70
CA GLY A 77 12.13 -4.41 -15.73
C GLY A 77 12.69 -3.02 -16.07
N ASN A 78 12.50 -2.01 -15.22
CA ASN A 78 12.85 -0.63 -15.55
C ASN A 78 14.38 -0.42 -15.68
N PRO A 79 14.91 0.00 -16.85
CA PRO A 79 16.35 0.15 -17.10
C PRO A 79 17.06 1.04 -16.06
N LYS A 80 16.42 2.14 -15.64
CA LYS A 80 16.98 3.10 -14.68
C LYS A 80 17.32 2.47 -13.32
N LEU A 81 16.65 1.38 -12.95
CA LEU A 81 16.83 0.68 -11.68
C LEU A 81 17.79 -0.51 -11.84
N ILE A 82 17.82 -1.10 -13.04
CA ILE A 82 18.66 -2.26 -13.37
C ILE A 82 20.10 -1.83 -13.60
N GLU A 83 20.35 -0.80 -14.41
CA GLU A 83 21.70 -0.35 -14.78
C GLU A 83 22.60 -0.06 -13.55
N PRO A 84 22.10 0.60 -12.48
CA PRO A 84 22.86 0.78 -11.25
C PRO A 84 23.41 -0.50 -10.60
N LEU A 85 22.72 -1.65 -10.72
CA LEU A 85 23.18 -2.92 -10.13
C LEU A 85 24.46 -3.45 -10.77
N TYR A 86 24.73 -3.03 -12.01
CA TYR A 86 25.90 -3.42 -12.79
C TYR A 86 26.98 -2.34 -12.77
N SER A 87 26.81 -1.32 -11.91
CA SER A 87 27.78 -0.24 -11.77
C SER A 87 28.79 -0.43 -10.67
N GLU A 88 30.04 -0.20 -11.07
CA GLU A 88 31.18 0.01 -10.16
C GLU A 88 31.49 1.50 -9.98
N ARG A 89 30.74 2.40 -10.66
CA ARG A 89 30.95 3.86 -10.62
C ARG A 89 29.95 4.52 -9.69
N PHE A 90 29.95 4.11 -8.42
CA PHE A 90 29.12 4.68 -7.38
C PHE A 90 29.89 5.71 -6.53
N VAL A 91 29.16 6.60 -5.88
CA VAL A 91 29.71 7.56 -4.92
C VAL A 91 29.48 7.12 -3.47
N TRP A 92 28.54 6.18 -3.27
CA TRP A 92 28.24 5.59 -1.97
C TRP A 92 27.58 4.22 -2.14
N SER A 93 28.00 3.27 -1.33
CA SER A 93 27.39 1.94 -1.22
C SER A 93 27.52 1.46 0.22
N THR A 94 26.56 0.65 0.66
CA THR A 94 26.57 0.01 1.97
C THR A 94 26.47 -1.51 1.82
N PRO A 95 26.80 -2.31 2.86
CA PRO A 95 26.69 -3.78 2.78
C PRO A 95 25.29 -4.26 2.37
N GLU A 96 24.24 -3.51 2.73
CA GLU A 96 22.87 -3.77 2.30
C GLU A 96 22.71 -3.74 0.77
N TRP A 97 23.33 -2.77 0.09
CA TRP A 97 23.31 -2.68 -1.37
C TRP A 97 24.18 -3.74 -2.04
N GLU A 98 25.35 -4.04 -1.46
CA GLU A 98 26.20 -5.13 -1.97
C GLU A 98 25.44 -6.48 -1.96
N GLY A 99 24.55 -6.68 -1.00
CA GLY A 99 23.64 -7.83 -0.96
C GLY A 99 22.78 -8.00 -2.22
N ILE A 100 22.17 -6.93 -2.75
CA ILE A 100 21.37 -7.05 -3.99
C ILE A 100 22.27 -7.21 -5.22
N LYS A 101 23.48 -6.62 -5.21
CA LYS A 101 24.44 -6.85 -6.29
C LYS A 101 24.78 -8.33 -6.43
N LEU A 102 24.85 -9.11 -5.35
CA LEU A 102 25.12 -10.55 -5.42
C LEU A 102 24.02 -11.35 -6.14
N ILE A 103 22.77 -10.89 -6.07
CA ILE A 103 21.61 -11.54 -6.72
C ILE A 103 21.17 -10.84 -8.01
N ARG A 104 21.90 -9.83 -8.49
CA ARG A 104 21.48 -8.94 -9.59
C ARG A 104 21.06 -9.65 -10.89
N SER A 105 21.57 -10.86 -11.15
CA SER A 105 21.20 -11.64 -12.34
C SER A 105 19.70 -11.93 -12.44
N ILE A 106 18.95 -11.94 -11.32
CA ILE A 106 17.48 -12.09 -11.34
C ILE A 106 16.78 -10.96 -12.12
N SER A 107 17.44 -9.81 -12.30
CA SER A 107 16.92 -8.69 -13.08
C SER A 107 17.00 -8.93 -14.60
N LEU A 108 17.73 -9.94 -15.06
CA LEU A 108 17.92 -10.25 -16.48
C LEU A 108 16.88 -11.29 -16.93
N ASN A 109 15.75 -10.79 -17.43
CA ASN A 109 14.58 -11.58 -17.79
C ASN A 109 13.85 -10.98 -19.00
N GLN A 110 12.82 -11.68 -19.49
CA GLN A 110 12.03 -11.25 -20.66
C GLN A 110 11.32 -9.91 -20.41
N THR A 111 10.80 -9.67 -19.20
CA THR A 111 10.17 -8.40 -18.82
C THR A 111 11.15 -7.24 -18.98
N THR A 112 12.39 -7.41 -18.53
CA THR A 112 13.48 -6.43 -18.69
C THR A 112 13.78 -6.14 -20.17
N VAL A 113 14.00 -7.16 -21.01
CA VAL A 113 14.27 -6.96 -22.44
C VAL A 113 13.11 -6.23 -23.12
N THR A 114 11.88 -6.57 -22.76
CA THR A 114 10.68 -5.90 -23.26
C THR A 114 10.66 -4.42 -22.88
N GLN A 115 10.99 -4.08 -21.62
CA GLN A 115 11.09 -2.70 -21.20
C GLN A 115 12.20 -1.93 -21.92
N TYR A 116 13.41 -2.47 -22.06
CA TYR A 116 14.48 -1.80 -22.81
C TYR A 116 14.04 -1.47 -24.24
N LYS A 117 13.36 -2.39 -24.92
CA LYS A 117 12.80 -2.16 -26.26
C LYS A 117 11.71 -1.08 -26.25
N GLN A 118 10.80 -1.08 -25.27
CA GLN A 118 9.77 -0.05 -25.15
C GLN A 118 10.37 1.33 -24.92
N TYR A 119 11.36 1.46 -24.02
CA TYR A 119 12.07 2.71 -23.79
C TYR A 119 12.83 3.15 -25.04
N SER A 120 13.48 2.23 -25.77
CA SER A 120 14.13 2.53 -27.06
C SER A 120 13.14 3.13 -28.08
N ARG A 121 11.97 2.49 -28.25
CA ARG A 121 10.89 2.99 -29.13
C ARG A 121 10.36 4.36 -28.69
N GLN A 122 10.21 4.59 -27.39
CA GLN A 122 9.78 5.89 -26.88
C GLN A 122 10.77 7.00 -27.25
N GLN A 123 12.07 6.72 -27.21
CA GLN A 123 13.09 7.69 -27.62
C GLN A 123 13.03 7.99 -29.11
N ILE A 124 12.82 6.97 -29.94
CA ILE A 124 12.62 7.12 -31.40
C ILE A 124 11.39 8.00 -31.66
N HIS A 125 10.26 7.68 -31.04
CA HIS A 125 9.03 8.45 -31.19
C HIS A 125 9.23 9.92 -30.78
N ASN A 126 9.91 10.15 -29.66
CA ASN A 126 10.22 11.49 -29.19
C ASN A 126 11.21 12.23 -30.11
N PHE A 127 12.13 11.52 -30.77
CA PHE A 127 13.04 12.08 -31.76
C PHE A 127 12.31 12.47 -33.04
N GLU A 128 11.42 11.62 -33.54
CA GLU A 128 10.60 11.91 -34.73
C GLU A 128 9.69 13.11 -34.51
N ASN A 129 9.11 13.25 -33.31
CA ASN A 129 8.29 14.41 -32.96
C ASN A 129 9.12 15.71 -32.93
N ASP A 130 10.32 15.69 -32.36
CA ASP A 130 11.25 16.83 -32.40
C ASP A 130 11.58 17.20 -33.85
N ARG A 131 11.87 16.19 -34.68
CA ARG A 131 12.18 16.38 -36.11
C ARG A 131 11.01 17.00 -36.88
N LYS A 132 9.76 16.61 -36.60
CA LYS A 132 8.55 17.25 -37.18
C LYS A 132 8.43 18.73 -36.79
N GLN A 133 9.01 19.11 -35.64
CA GLN A 133 9.05 20.49 -35.15
C GLN A 133 10.35 21.22 -35.57
N ASN A 134 11.17 20.65 -36.46
CA ASN A 134 12.48 21.16 -36.87
C ASN A 134 13.48 21.31 -35.70
N ILE A 135 13.30 20.56 -34.61
CA ILE A 135 14.22 20.49 -33.48
C ILE A 135 15.20 19.33 -33.73
N THR A 136 16.50 19.63 -33.74
CA THR A 136 17.54 18.59 -33.89
C THR A 136 17.97 18.08 -32.52
N ASN A 137 17.46 16.90 -32.13
CA ASN A 137 17.74 16.30 -30.82
C ASN A 137 18.33 14.89 -30.93
N SER A 138 19.59 14.81 -31.37
CA SER A 138 20.36 13.56 -31.44
C SER A 138 20.51 12.83 -30.10
N LYS A 139 20.28 13.52 -28.96
CA LYS A 139 20.33 12.91 -27.62
C LYS A 139 19.34 11.76 -27.49
N LYS A 140 18.14 11.93 -28.04
CA LYS A 140 17.08 10.91 -28.04
C LYS A 140 17.48 9.72 -28.92
N LEU A 141 18.01 10.01 -30.12
CA LEU A 141 18.36 8.97 -31.09
C LEU A 141 19.50 8.06 -30.60
N TYR A 142 20.61 8.62 -30.07
CA TYR A 142 21.68 7.78 -29.53
C TYR A 142 21.21 7.00 -28.29
N HIS A 143 20.34 7.58 -27.45
CA HIS A 143 19.81 6.90 -26.29
C HIS A 143 18.92 5.71 -26.69
N GLY A 144 18.11 5.87 -27.75
CA GLY A 144 17.32 4.80 -28.36
C GLY A 144 18.18 3.64 -28.86
N LEU A 145 19.29 3.94 -29.55
CA LEU A 145 20.25 2.92 -30.00
C LEU A 145 20.92 2.21 -28.82
N ARG A 146 21.44 2.95 -27.85
CA ARG A 146 22.06 2.38 -26.65
C ARG A 146 21.15 1.35 -25.99
N LEU A 147 19.88 1.71 -25.75
CA LEU A 147 18.89 0.82 -25.14
C LEU A 147 18.60 -0.42 -26.00
N ALA A 148 18.57 -0.29 -27.32
CA ALA A 148 18.34 -1.43 -28.22
C ALA A 148 19.54 -2.41 -28.20
N ILE A 149 20.77 -1.90 -28.17
CA ILE A 149 21.95 -2.77 -28.06
C ILE A 149 21.98 -3.46 -26.70
N GLU A 150 21.63 -2.76 -25.61
CA GLU A 150 21.58 -3.38 -24.28
C GLU A 150 20.47 -4.43 -24.16
N ALA A 151 19.31 -4.21 -24.79
CA ALA A 151 18.27 -5.24 -24.88
C ALA A 151 18.83 -6.53 -25.50
N HIS A 152 19.57 -6.42 -26.61
CA HIS A 152 20.17 -7.57 -27.26
C HIS A 152 21.29 -8.19 -26.41
N THR A 153 22.12 -7.36 -25.76
CA THR A 153 23.18 -7.84 -24.86
C THR A 153 22.61 -8.71 -23.74
N ILE A 154 21.49 -8.29 -23.15
CA ILE A 154 20.79 -9.06 -22.12
C ILE A 154 20.25 -10.39 -22.68
N THR A 155 19.74 -10.42 -23.92
CA THR A 155 19.33 -11.69 -24.56
C THR A 155 20.47 -12.68 -24.79
N LEU A 156 21.71 -12.18 -24.84
CA LEU A 156 22.92 -13.01 -24.87
C LEU A 156 23.41 -13.42 -23.47
N GLN A 157 22.59 -13.23 -22.43
CA GLN A 157 22.89 -13.48 -21.01
C GLN A 157 24.14 -12.73 -20.51
N LYS A 158 24.43 -11.58 -21.12
CA LYS A 158 25.49 -10.68 -20.69
C LYS A 158 24.91 -9.53 -19.86
N PRO A 159 25.65 -9.01 -18.88
CA PRO A 159 25.22 -7.83 -18.13
C PRO A 159 25.08 -6.62 -19.06
N PRO A 160 24.14 -5.70 -18.79
CA PRO A 160 24.04 -4.46 -19.55
C PRO A 160 25.33 -3.65 -19.37
N ARG A 161 25.81 -3.09 -20.48
CA ARG A 161 26.97 -2.21 -20.56
C ARG A 161 26.55 -0.82 -20.12
N ILE A 162 27.10 -0.45 -18.99
CA ILE A 162 26.87 0.85 -18.37
C ILE A 162 28.06 1.79 -18.52
N TRP A 163 29.15 1.36 -19.16
CA TRP A 163 30.32 2.16 -19.50
C TRP A 163 30.77 1.74 -20.90
N PHE A 164 30.74 2.68 -21.85
CA PHE A 164 31.11 2.40 -23.25
C PHE A 164 32.56 2.78 -23.52
N GLU A 165 33.26 1.96 -24.29
CA GLU A 165 34.65 2.18 -24.73
C GLU A 165 34.82 1.74 -26.19
N GLY A 166 35.93 2.13 -26.82
CA GLY A 166 36.26 1.74 -28.20
C GLY A 166 35.25 2.25 -29.25
N GLU A 167 35.09 1.46 -30.31
CA GLU A 167 34.30 1.81 -31.50
C GLU A 167 32.83 2.12 -31.18
N ASP A 168 32.22 1.34 -30.27
CA ASP A 168 30.83 1.56 -29.85
C ASP A 168 30.64 2.94 -29.22
N ARG A 169 31.58 3.35 -28.36
CA ARG A 169 31.55 4.68 -27.74
C ARG A 169 31.70 5.78 -28.78
N GLU A 170 32.67 5.64 -29.67
CA GLU A 170 32.93 6.63 -30.73
C GLU A 170 31.72 6.79 -31.65
N TYR A 171 31.08 5.68 -32.02
CA TYR A 171 29.88 5.69 -32.84
C TYR A 171 28.71 6.40 -32.14
N LEU A 172 28.46 6.09 -30.85
CA LEU A 172 27.42 6.78 -30.06
C LEU A 172 27.68 8.29 -29.93
N LEU A 173 28.95 8.71 -29.81
CA LEU A 173 29.32 10.12 -29.78
C LEU A 173 29.16 10.80 -31.14
N LYS A 174 29.47 10.12 -32.26
CA LYS A 174 29.20 10.63 -33.62
C LYS A 174 27.70 10.90 -33.80
N ILE A 175 26.84 9.99 -33.35
CA ILE A 175 25.38 10.21 -33.37
C ILE A 175 25.01 11.42 -32.52
N ARG A 176 25.50 11.49 -31.27
CA ARG A 176 25.24 12.62 -30.36
C ARG A 176 25.67 13.96 -30.97
N ASN A 177 26.74 13.99 -31.76
CA ASN A 177 27.25 15.18 -32.43
C ASN A 177 26.65 15.43 -33.83
N ASN A 178 25.57 14.74 -34.23
CA ASN A 178 24.91 14.85 -35.54
C ASN A 178 25.82 14.51 -36.74
N GLN A 179 26.77 13.59 -36.57
CA GLN A 179 27.74 13.20 -37.60
C GLN A 179 27.36 11.90 -38.33
N VAL A 180 26.18 11.37 -38.06
CA VAL A 180 25.65 10.12 -38.65
C VAL A 180 24.25 10.40 -39.16
N ASP A 181 23.89 9.84 -40.32
CA ASP A 181 22.53 9.95 -40.85
C ASP A 181 21.54 9.27 -39.89
N PRO A 182 20.50 9.97 -39.41
CA PRO A 182 19.46 9.37 -38.59
C PRO A 182 18.82 8.12 -39.17
N ALA A 183 18.69 8.00 -40.50
CA ALA A 183 18.11 6.82 -41.14
C ALA A 183 18.93 5.55 -40.86
N GLU A 184 20.27 5.65 -40.94
CA GLU A 184 21.19 4.55 -40.63
C GLU A 184 21.04 4.10 -39.16
N VAL A 185 20.90 5.05 -38.24
CA VAL A 185 20.76 4.75 -36.81
C VAL A 185 19.43 4.05 -36.51
N LEU A 186 18.34 4.48 -37.16
CA LEU A 186 17.02 3.86 -37.02
C LEU A 186 17.02 2.42 -37.53
N GLU A 187 17.65 2.14 -38.66
CA GLU A 187 17.81 0.78 -39.20
C GLU A 187 18.58 -0.12 -38.21
N LYS A 188 19.67 0.39 -37.62
CA LYS A 188 20.41 -0.34 -36.59
C LYS A 188 19.56 -0.62 -35.35
N ILE A 189 18.76 0.35 -34.90
CA ILE A 189 17.84 0.15 -33.77
C ILE A 189 16.85 -0.97 -34.08
N GLU A 190 16.22 -0.94 -35.24
CA GLU A 190 15.25 -1.95 -35.67
C GLU A 190 15.88 -3.34 -35.71
N LYS A 191 17.09 -3.46 -36.29
CA LYS A 191 17.86 -4.72 -36.29
C LYS A 191 18.09 -5.26 -34.87
N TYR A 192 18.54 -4.44 -33.93
CA TYR A 192 18.75 -4.89 -32.54
C TYR A 192 17.43 -5.25 -31.84
N GLN A 193 16.34 -4.54 -32.12
CA GLN A 193 15.02 -4.89 -31.60
C GLN A 193 14.53 -6.23 -32.13
N GLN A 194 14.79 -6.54 -33.41
CA GLN A 194 14.46 -7.82 -34.02
C GLN A 194 15.28 -8.95 -33.39
N LEU A 195 16.62 -8.83 -33.35
CA LEU A 195 17.50 -9.81 -32.72
C LEU A 195 17.12 -10.08 -31.25
N SER A 196 16.75 -9.03 -30.52
CA SER A 196 16.26 -9.18 -29.15
C SER A 196 14.93 -9.94 -29.09
N SER A 197 14.01 -9.74 -30.04
CA SER A 197 12.75 -10.51 -30.10
C SER A 197 13.01 -11.99 -30.36
N GLU A 198 13.97 -12.31 -31.22
CA GLU A 198 14.30 -13.68 -31.60
C GLU A 198 14.88 -14.47 -30.42
N LEU A 199 15.68 -13.82 -29.56
CA LEU A 199 16.42 -14.48 -28.48
C LEU A 199 15.78 -14.34 -27.09
N ILE A 200 14.73 -13.53 -26.92
CA ILE A 200 14.14 -13.22 -25.61
C ILE A 200 13.69 -14.46 -24.84
N HIS A 201 13.18 -15.48 -25.55
CA HIS A 201 12.65 -16.71 -24.95
C HIS A 201 13.70 -17.56 -24.21
N ASN A 202 14.99 -17.27 -24.40
CA ASN A 202 16.08 -17.92 -23.67
C ASN A 202 16.27 -17.39 -22.23
N LEU A 203 15.51 -16.38 -21.84
CA LEU A 203 15.56 -15.77 -20.51
C LEU A 203 14.37 -16.21 -19.63
N PRO A 204 14.52 -16.18 -18.29
CA PRO A 204 13.38 -16.28 -17.38
C PRO A 204 12.30 -15.25 -17.71
N GLU A 205 11.02 -15.56 -17.51
CA GLU A 205 9.91 -14.65 -17.89
C GLU A 205 9.90 -13.34 -17.08
N SER A 206 10.17 -13.43 -15.78
CA SER A 206 10.08 -12.33 -14.83
C SER A 206 11.16 -12.43 -13.73
N VAL A 207 11.22 -11.42 -12.88
CA VAL A 207 12.11 -11.41 -11.70
C VAL A 207 11.66 -12.48 -10.70
N ASP A 208 12.61 -13.23 -10.16
CA ASP A 208 12.36 -14.08 -8.98
C ASP A 208 12.10 -13.21 -7.74
N THR A 209 10.81 -13.00 -7.45
CA THR A 209 10.34 -12.16 -6.33
C THR A 209 10.66 -12.77 -4.98
N LEU A 210 10.80 -14.09 -4.88
CA LEU A 210 11.16 -14.77 -3.64
C LEU A 210 12.62 -14.48 -3.28
N THR A 211 13.53 -14.58 -4.25
CA THR A 211 14.94 -14.22 -4.04
C THR A 211 15.09 -12.73 -3.74
N LEU A 212 14.35 -11.86 -4.43
CA LEU A 212 14.36 -10.43 -4.13
C LEU A 212 13.80 -10.10 -2.73
N SER A 213 12.72 -10.77 -2.31
CA SER A 213 12.15 -10.65 -0.97
C SER A 213 13.13 -11.09 0.11
N LYS A 214 13.83 -12.22 -0.08
CA LYS A 214 14.88 -12.69 0.84
C LYS A 214 16.00 -11.67 1.08
N TRP A 215 16.28 -10.80 0.10
CA TRP A 215 17.20 -9.68 0.27
C TRP A 215 16.54 -8.49 0.99
N ALA A 216 15.35 -8.07 0.57
CA ALA A 216 14.71 -6.85 1.07
C ALA A 216 14.17 -6.99 2.50
N LEU A 217 13.63 -8.16 2.86
CA LEU A 217 12.95 -8.39 4.13
C LEU A 217 13.88 -8.19 5.35
N PRO A 218 15.11 -8.74 5.40
CA PRO A 218 16.04 -8.48 6.50
C PRO A 218 16.35 -6.99 6.72
N LEU A 219 16.45 -6.22 5.64
CA LEU A 219 16.69 -4.77 5.72
C LEU A 219 15.53 -4.06 6.42
N LYS A 220 14.30 -4.43 6.05
CA LYS A 220 13.09 -3.88 6.65
C LYS A 220 12.90 -4.30 8.09
N LYS A 221 13.23 -5.55 8.44
CA LYS A 221 13.24 -6.01 9.84
C LYS A 221 14.22 -5.21 10.68
N LEU A 222 15.40 -4.91 10.15
CA LEU A 222 16.38 -4.07 10.84
C LEU A 222 15.83 -2.65 11.07
N ALA A 223 15.25 -2.04 10.03
CA ALA A 223 14.62 -0.73 10.13
C ALA A 223 13.43 -0.71 11.12
N PHE A 224 12.64 -1.79 11.16
CA PHE A 224 11.57 -1.99 12.13
C PHE A 224 12.10 -2.11 13.56
N SER A 225 13.13 -2.92 13.77
CA SER A 225 13.72 -3.19 15.09
C SER A 225 14.44 -1.99 15.70
N GLN A 226 15.00 -1.11 14.85
CA GLN A 226 15.67 0.13 15.27
C GLN A 226 14.72 1.20 15.80
N ASN A 227 13.40 1.02 15.69
CA ASN A 227 12.45 1.94 16.27
C ASN A 227 12.42 1.77 17.80
N GLN A 228 13.16 2.64 18.51
CA GLN A 228 13.53 2.48 19.93
C GLN A 228 12.38 2.72 20.91
N SER A 229 11.31 3.40 20.50
CA SER A 229 10.14 3.57 21.36
C SER A 229 9.18 2.40 21.16
N LEU A 230 9.20 1.43 22.06
CA LEU A 230 8.08 0.53 22.30
C LEU A 230 7.19 1.16 23.36
N PRO A 231 6.07 1.78 22.99
CA PRO A 231 5.24 2.47 23.97
C PRO A 231 4.42 1.50 24.84
N LEU A 232 4.18 0.26 24.40
CA LEU A 232 3.21 -0.65 25.04
C LEU A 232 3.70 -2.10 25.10
N LYS A 233 3.42 -2.79 26.23
CA LYS A 233 3.62 -4.23 26.38
C LYS A 233 2.38 -4.96 25.85
N ILE A 234 2.58 -5.90 24.92
CA ILE A 234 1.50 -6.70 24.33
C ILE A 234 1.59 -8.12 24.86
N ASP A 235 0.46 -8.63 25.34
CA ASP A 235 0.30 -10.02 25.75
C ASP A 235 -0.37 -10.81 24.62
N LEU A 236 0.34 -11.82 24.10
CA LEU A 236 -0.12 -12.70 23.05
C LEU A 236 -0.76 -13.98 23.57
N GLU A 237 -1.07 -14.09 24.86
CA GLU A 237 -1.91 -15.18 25.36
C GLU A 237 -3.39 -14.90 25.03
N ASP A 238 -4.15 -15.98 24.85
CA ASP A 238 -5.61 -15.90 24.71
C ASP A 238 -6.24 -15.96 26.10
N PRO A 239 -7.26 -15.14 26.40
CA PRO A 239 -7.98 -15.27 27.65
C PRO A 239 -8.73 -16.60 27.72
N VAL A 240 -9.00 -17.05 28.94
CA VAL A 240 -9.98 -18.11 29.19
C VAL A 240 -11.36 -17.58 28.80
N SER A 241 -11.89 -18.05 27.66
CA SER A 241 -13.05 -17.42 27.01
C SER A 241 -14.35 -17.52 27.82
N PRO A 242 -15.17 -16.45 27.89
CA PRO A 242 -16.52 -16.51 28.44
C PRO A 242 -17.61 -16.92 27.42
N SER A 243 -17.32 -17.10 26.12
CA SER A 243 -18.33 -17.40 25.07
C SER A 243 -17.98 -18.62 24.20
N PRO A 244 -18.68 -19.77 24.37
CA PRO A 244 -18.46 -20.97 23.55
C PRO A 244 -18.77 -20.75 22.05
N ILE A 245 -19.77 -19.93 21.73
CA ILE A 245 -20.22 -19.72 20.34
C ILE A 245 -19.17 -18.96 19.54
N LEU A 246 -18.58 -17.90 20.10
CA LEU A 246 -17.58 -17.10 19.37
C LEU A 246 -16.20 -17.74 19.35
N SER A 247 -15.92 -18.63 20.32
CA SER A 247 -14.73 -19.48 20.26
C SER A 247 -14.72 -20.36 19.00
N LYS A 248 -15.89 -20.91 18.61
CA LYS A 248 -16.03 -21.65 17.34
C LYS A 248 -15.66 -20.80 16.11
N TYR A 249 -16.11 -19.55 16.04
CA TYR A 249 -15.78 -18.67 14.91
C TYR A 249 -14.31 -18.24 14.90
N LYS A 250 -13.68 -18.13 16.07
CA LYS A 250 -12.24 -17.94 16.17
C LYS A 250 -11.49 -19.13 15.60
N ASP A 251 -11.90 -20.36 15.92
CA ASP A 251 -11.28 -21.58 15.37
C ASP A 251 -11.48 -21.70 13.85
N GLU A 252 -12.67 -21.34 13.35
CA GLU A 252 -12.94 -21.27 11.90
C GLU A 252 -12.09 -20.20 11.21
N ALA A 253 -11.89 -19.05 11.86
CA ALA A 253 -11.01 -17.99 11.36
C ALA A 253 -9.55 -18.44 11.29
N GLU A 254 -9.05 -19.15 12.31
CA GLU A 254 -7.71 -19.74 12.28
C GLU A 254 -7.55 -20.78 11.19
N ALA A 255 -8.57 -21.63 10.98
CA ALA A 255 -8.57 -22.58 9.88
C ALA A 255 -8.50 -21.87 8.52
N LEU A 256 -9.24 -20.77 8.34
CA LEU A 256 -9.22 -19.98 7.12
C LEU A 256 -7.86 -19.31 6.88
N LEU A 257 -7.19 -18.80 7.92
CA LEU A 257 -5.82 -18.30 7.82
C LEU A 257 -4.85 -19.39 7.35
N LYS A 258 -4.91 -20.58 7.96
CA LYS A 258 -4.07 -21.73 7.58
C LYS A 258 -4.31 -22.16 6.13
N GLN A 259 -5.56 -22.21 5.68
CA GLN A 259 -5.93 -22.54 4.29
C GLN A 259 -5.33 -21.55 3.27
N ASN A 260 -5.15 -20.28 3.67
CA ASN A 260 -4.56 -19.24 2.83
C ASN A 260 -3.05 -19.05 3.07
N ASN A 261 -2.41 -19.99 3.80
CA ASN A 261 -0.99 -19.92 4.16
C ASN A 261 -0.59 -18.61 4.87
N ILE A 262 -1.51 -18.06 5.67
CA ILE A 262 -1.26 -16.88 6.50
C ILE A 262 -1.00 -17.33 7.93
N HIS A 263 0.23 -17.11 8.38
CA HIS A 263 0.57 -17.22 9.79
C HIS A 263 0.21 -15.91 10.49
N GLY A 264 -0.52 -15.99 11.59
CA GLY A 264 -0.99 -14.81 12.31
C GLY A 264 -1.83 -15.19 13.51
N LYS A 265 -2.33 -14.17 14.20
CA LYS A 265 -3.16 -14.31 15.41
C LYS A 265 -4.53 -13.68 15.20
N ILE A 266 -5.59 -14.38 15.61
CA ILE A 266 -6.93 -13.77 15.74
C ILE A 266 -6.93 -12.92 17.00
N LEU A 267 -7.36 -11.66 16.86
CA LEU A 267 -7.30 -10.67 17.93
C LEU A 267 -8.67 -10.40 18.55
N PHE A 268 -9.70 -10.46 17.73
CA PHE A 268 -11.04 -10.03 18.07
C PHE A 268 -12.03 -10.71 17.12
N CYS A 269 -13.14 -11.20 17.63
CA CYS A 269 -14.27 -11.64 16.82
C CYS A 269 -15.56 -11.10 17.44
N ALA A 270 -16.38 -10.45 16.61
CA ALA A 270 -17.65 -9.93 17.04
C ALA A 270 -18.72 -10.07 15.96
N PRO A 271 -19.99 -10.22 16.37
CA PRO A 271 -21.09 -10.12 15.42
C PRO A 271 -21.11 -8.72 14.80
N TYR A 272 -21.56 -8.60 13.56
CA TYR A 272 -21.75 -7.29 12.92
C TYR A 272 -23.07 -7.20 12.17
N GLY A 273 -23.40 -5.98 11.70
CA GLY A 273 -24.59 -5.73 10.91
C GLY A 273 -25.90 -6.06 11.66
N LYS A 274 -26.83 -6.71 10.97
CA LYS A 274 -28.16 -7.04 11.53
C LYS A 274 -28.08 -7.98 12.72
N THR A 275 -27.08 -8.86 12.77
CA THR A 275 -26.88 -9.83 13.86
C THR A 275 -26.53 -9.12 15.17
N ALA A 276 -25.64 -8.12 15.13
CA ALA A 276 -25.30 -7.28 16.28
C ALA A 276 -26.48 -6.43 16.78
N ILE A 277 -27.29 -5.91 15.85
CA ILE A 277 -28.43 -5.03 16.18
C ILE A 277 -29.62 -5.81 16.77
N LEU A 278 -29.80 -7.09 16.41
CA LEU A 278 -31.00 -7.87 16.75
C LEU A 278 -30.83 -8.85 17.94
N LYS A 279 -29.68 -8.89 18.61
CA LYS A 279 -29.42 -9.77 19.77
C LYS A 279 -29.75 -11.26 19.55
N LYS A 280 -29.61 -11.79 18.34
CA LYS A 280 -29.71 -13.24 18.13
C LYS A 280 -28.35 -13.90 18.42
N TYR A 281 -27.94 -13.89 19.69
CA TYR A 281 -26.66 -14.47 20.11
C TYR A 281 -26.78 -15.95 20.50
N ASP A 282 -27.99 -16.43 20.81
CA ASP A 282 -28.22 -17.75 21.41
C ASP A 282 -28.64 -18.85 20.42
N THR A 283 -28.91 -18.55 19.14
CA THR A 283 -29.47 -19.55 18.20
C THR A 283 -28.72 -19.67 16.88
N GLU A 284 -28.35 -18.58 16.19
CA GLU A 284 -27.50 -18.58 14.98
C GLU A 284 -26.82 -17.22 14.82
N VAL A 285 -25.49 -17.15 14.94
CA VAL A 285 -24.73 -15.94 14.59
C VAL A 285 -24.51 -15.95 13.08
N VAL A 286 -25.25 -15.11 12.36
CA VAL A 286 -25.27 -15.16 10.89
C VAL A 286 -24.03 -14.49 10.27
N ASP A 287 -23.53 -13.42 10.90
CA ASP A 287 -22.47 -12.58 10.36
C ASP A 287 -21.45 -12.26 11.46
N VAL A 288 -20.21 -12.73 11.30
CA VAL A 288 -19.11 -12.56 12.27
C VAL A 288 -17.92 -11.90 11.59
N LEU A 289 -17.44 -10.81 12.19
CA LEU A 289 -16.24 -10.12 11.81
C LEU A 289 -15.14 -10.56 12.77
N CYS A 290 -14.08 -11.15 12.24
CA CYS A 290 -12.84 -11.39 12.98
C CYS A 290 -11.74 -10.46 12.49
N VAL A 291 -11.01 -9.87 13.43
CA VAL A 291 -9.81 -9.08 13.17
C VAL A 291 -8.61 -9.96 13.45
N PHE A 292 -7.68 -10.03 12.51
CA PHE A 292 -6.45 -10.80 12.65
C PHE A 292 -5.24 -9.91 12.44
N ALA A 293 -4.12 -10.29 13.04
CA ALA A 293 -2.81 -9.74 12.72
C ALA A 293 -1.94 -10.80 12.06
N ALA A 294 -1.58 -10.58 10.80
CA ALA A 294 -0.58 -11.38 10.13
C ALA A 294 0.81 -11.27 10.80
N GLN A 295 1.65 -12.27 10.60
CA GLN A 295 3.06 -12.19 10.99
C GLN A 295 3.74 -10.97 10.36
N THR A 296 4.62 -10.35 11.14
CA THR A 296 5.31 -9.11 10.78
C THR A 296 6.13 -9.24 9.51
N ASP A 297 6.74 -10.39 9.28
CA ASP A 297 7.48 -10.70 8.05
C ASP A 297 6.63 -10.52 6.79
N LEU A 298 5.38 -11.01 6.85
CA LEU A 298 4.45 -10.96 5.74
C LEU A 298 4.01 -9.51 5.43
N ILE A 299 3.92 -8.67 6.46
CA ILE A 299 3.58 -7.24 6.33
C ILE A 299 4.77 -6.43 5.79
N LEU A 300 5.98 -6.74 6.26
CA LEU A 300 7.20 -6.08 5.79
C LEU A 300 7.57 -6.51 4.36
N ASP A 301 7.20 -7.73 3.95
CA ASP A 301 7.34 -8.20 2.58
C ASP A 301 6.28 -7.60 1.64
N THR A 302 6.54 -6.35 1.26
CA THR A 302 5.70 -5.57 0.34
C THR A 302 5.76 -6.00 -1.13
N LEU A 303 6.48 -7.07 -1.45
CA LEU A 303 6.47 -7.66 -2.80
C LEU A 303 5.33 -8.66 -2.98
N HIS A 304 4.82 -9.21 -1.87
CA HIS A 304 3.69 -10.13 -1.86
C HIS A 304 2.54 -9.48 -1.09
N ASP A 305 1.37 -9.40 -1.72
CA ASP A 305 0.23 -8.75 -1.08
C ASP A 305 -0.36 -9.63 0.02
N VAL A 306 -0.55 -9.04 1.20
CA VAL A 306 -1.32 -9.67 2.28
C VAL A 306 -2.80 -9.37 2.03
N PRO A 307 -3.67 -10.39 1.94
CA PRO A 307 -5.10 -10.17 1.83
C PRO A 307 -5.60 -9.31 3.00
N GLN A 308 -6.10 -8.11 2.68
CA GLN A 308 -6.68 -7.21 3.68
C GLN A 308 -8.00 -7.75 4.24
N VAL A 309 -8.71 -8.54 3.43
CA VAL A 309 -9.98 -9.18 3.78
C VAL A 309 -9.97 -10.62 3.28
N LEU A 310 -10.36 -11.55 4.15
CA LEU A 310 -10.54 -12.96 3.84
C LEU A 310 -11.97 -13.40 4.13
N VAL A 311 -12.48 -14.29 3.29
CA VAL A 311 -13.83 -14.84 3.38
C VAL A 311 -13.81 -16.31 2.92
N PRO A 312 -14.63 -17.20 3.52
CA PRO A 312 -14.73 -18.59 3.09
C PRO A 312 -15.14 -18.73 1.61
N ALA A 313 -14.53 -19.68 0.90
CA ALA A 313 -14.79 -19.92 -0.53
C ALA A 313 -16.25 -20.34 -0.83
N ASN A 314 -16.90 -21.04 0.10
CA ASN A 314 -18.28 -21.55 -0.03
C ASN A 314 -19.33 -20.62 0.59
N GLY A 315 -18.99 -19.36 0.88
CA GLY A 315 -19.95 -18.38 1.38
C GLY A 315 -20.99 -17.98 0.33
N PRO A 316 -22.18 -17.47 0.73
CA PRO A 316 -23.21 -17.05 -0.21
C PRO A 316 -22.65 -16.05 -1.23
N SER A 317 -22.84 -16.35 -2.52
CA SER A 317 -22.34 -15.54 -3.64
C SER A 317 -23.03 -14.18 -3.70
N ALA A 318 -22.20 -13.13 -3.76
CA ALA A 318 -22.47 -11.79 -4.28
C ALA A 318 -23.82 -11.14 -3.89
N SER A 319 -23.77 -10.28 -2.88
CA SER A 319 -24.53 -9.03 -2.93
C SER A 319 -23.56 -7.88 -3.22
N THR A 320 -24.05 -6.83 -3.87
CA THR A 320 -23.37 -5.55 -4.09
C THR A 320 -23.11 -4.75 -2.80
N ASP A 321 -23.43 -5.35 -1.64
CA ASP A 321 -23.20 -4.77 -0.32
C ASP A 321 -21.72 -4.96 0.03
N LYS A 322 -21.07 -3.92 0.57
CA LYS A 322 -19.62 -3.93 0.85
C LYS A 322 -19.18 -5.02 1.86
N TYR A 323 -20.12 -5.72 2.49
CA TYR A 323 -19.90 -6.74 3.51
C TYR A 323 -20.59 -8.03 3.08
N ARG A 324 -19.84 -9.15 3.05
CA ARG A 324 -20.39 -10.48 2.75
C ARG A 324 -21.20 -10.97 3.96
N ARG A 325 -22.12 -11.92 3.76
CA ARG A 325 -22.74 -12.65 4.87
C ARG A 325 -21.81 -13.77 5.34
N GLY A 326 -21.86 -14.13 6.63
CA GLY A 326 -21.04 -15.17 7.23
C GLY A 326 -19.79 -14.66 7.93
N LEU A 327 -18.73 -15.48 7.92
CA LEU A 327 -17.44 -15.15 8.54
C LEU A 327 -16.62 -14.24 7.61
N GLN A 328 -16.18 -13.10 8.12
CA GLN A 328 -15.27 -12.18 7.45
C GLN A 328 -14.06 -11.91 8.33
N LEU A 329 -12.86 -12.07 7.77
CA LEU A 329 -11.60 -11.77 8.43
C LEU A 329 -11.04 -10.48 7.86
N VAL A 330 -10.56 -9.58 8.71
CA VAL A 330 -9.96 -8.30 8.32
C VAL A 330 -8.62 -8.12 9.01
N GLU A 331 -7.61 -7.76 8.23
CA GLU A 331 -6.27 -7.49 8.75
C GLU A 331 -6.31 -6.23 9.65
N VAL A 332 -5.64 -6.26 10.80
CA VAL A 332 -5.74 -5.24 11.85
C VAL A 332 -5.43 -3.82 11.37
N GLU A 333 -4.44 -3.61 10.48
CA GLU A 333 -4.13 -2.30 9.90
C GLU A 333 -5.25 -1.82 8.98
N HIS A 334 -5.83 -2.74 8.20
CA HIS A 334 -6.96 -2.41 7.34
C HIS A 334 -8.22 -2.09 8.16
N PHE A 335 -8.50 -2.88 9.19
CA PHE A 335 -9.62 -2.64 10.12
C PHE A 335 -9.54 -1.24 10.72
N PHE A 336 -8.40 -0.85 11.29
CA PHE A 336 -8.25 0.47 11.88
C PHE A 336 -8.18 1.61 10.86
N SER A 337 -7.65 1.36 9.66
CA SER A 337 -7.76 2.31 8.56
C SER A 337 -9.22 2.62 8.24
N LEU A 338 -10.11 1.60 8.21
CA LEU A 338 -11.54 1.79 8.00
C LEU A 338 -12.22 2.53 9.16
N VAL A 339 -11.87 2.20 10.42
CA VAL A 339 -12.35 2.93 11.61
C VAL A 339 -11.98 4.41 11.50
N LEU A 340 -10.70 4.73 11.24
CA LEU A 340 -10.23 6.12 11.11
C LEU A 340 -10.86 6.87 9.92
N GLN A 341 -11.34 6.15 8.90
CA GLN A 341 -12.07 6.72 7.75
C GLN A 341 -13.56 6.92 8.01
N GLY A 342 -14.10 6.48 9.15
CA GLY A 342 -15.52 6.65 9.47
C GLY A 342 -16.41 5.46 9.10
N ASN A 343 -15.85 4.26 9.01
CA ASN A 343 -16.64 3.07 8.74
C ASN A 343 -17.48 2.67 9.97
N HIS A 344 -18.78 2.95 9.93
CA HIS A 344 -19.69 2.67 11.03
C HIS A 344 -19.73 1.20 11.46
N VAL A 345 -19.64 0.23 10.52
CA VAL A 345 -19.70 -1.21 10.86
C VAL A 345 -18.47 -1.61 11.69
N MET A 346 -17.28 -1.21 11.25
CA MET A 346 -16.04 -1.50 11.96
C MET A 346 -16.02 -0.82 13.33
N THR A 347 -16.46 0.43 13.37
CA THR A 347 -16.50 1.21 14.60
C THR A 347 -17.51 0.64 15.60
N GLU A 348 -18.74 0.31 15.19
CA GLU A 348 -19.77 -0.28 16.07
C GLU A 348 -19.32 -1.61 16.67
N SER A 349 -18.53 -2.41 15.94
CA SER A 349 -18.02 -3.68 16.45
C SER A 349 -17.17 -3.52 17.71
N LEU A 350 -16.46 -2.39 17.88
CA LEU A 350 -15.63 -2.09 19.04
C LEU A 350 -16.42 -1.85 20.34
N TYR A 351 -17.74 -1.65 20.25
CA TYR A 351 -18.61 -1.31 21.40
C TYR A 351 -19.56 -2.44 21.80
N ILE A 352 -19.43 -3.60 21.17
CA ILE A 352 -20.21 -4.77 21.56
C ILE A 352 -19.85 -5.13 23.01
N PRO A 353 -20.82 -5.45 23.87
CA PRO A 353 -20.52 -5.83 25.25
C PRO A 353 -19.55 -7.02 25.30
N PRO A 354 -18.57 -7.06 26.22
CA PRO A 354 -17.59 -8.14 26.34
C PRO A 354 -18.20 -9.55 26.41
N THR A 355 -19.41 -9.70 26.95
CA THR A 355 -20.14 -10.98 27.02
C THR A 355 -20.54 -11.54 25.65
N ASN A 356 -20.54 -10.72 24.61
CA ASN A 356 -21.01 -11.04 23.26
C ASN A 356 -19.89 -10.91 22.20
N LEU A 357 -18.62 -10.94 22.63
CA LEU A 357 -17.47 -10.90 21.75
C LEU A 357 -16.41 -11.91 22.22
N TRP A 358 -15.53 -12.32 21.31
CA TRP A 358 -14.26 -12.94 21.65
C TRP A 358 -13.17 -11.89 21.48
N ILE A 359 -12.33 -11.70 22.48
CA ILE A 359 -11.25 -10.70 22.48
C ILE A 359 -10.01 -11.33 23.06
N SER A 360 -8.85 -11.11 22.44
CA SER A 360 -7.55 -11.50 22.97
C SER A 360 -7.02 -10.47 23.97
N HIS A 361 -6.11 -10.85 24.86
CA HIS A 361 -5.43 -9.88 25.74
C HIS A 361 -4.66 -8.82 24.94
N ALA A 362 -4.12 -9.20 23.78
CA ALA A 362 -3.47 -8.26 22.85
C ALA A 362 -4.44 -7.16 22.40
N PHE A 363 -5.66 -7.52 22.00
CA PHE A 363 -6.66 -6.54 21.55
C PHE A 363 -7.29 -5.79 22.72
N GLU A 364 -7.43 -6.41 23.88
CA GLU A 364 -7.88 -5.75 25.10
C GLU A 364 -6.91 -4.64 25.53
N SER A 365 -5.59 -4.85 25.39
CA SER A 365 -4.60 -3.81 25.69
C SER A 365 -4.68 -2.59 24.75
N MET A 366 -5.32 -2.74 23.58
CA MET A 366 -5.65 -1.64 22.69
C MET A 366 -6.77 -0.78 23.28
N ILE A 367 -7.80 -1.43 23.85
CA ILE A 367 -8.97 -0.76 24.41
C ILE A 367 -8.51 0.00 25.65
N PRO A 368 -8.52 1.34 25.60
CA PRO A 368 -7.80 2.12 26.58
C PRO A 368 -8.48 2.07 27.95
N ASN A 369 -7.75 1.58 28.95
CA ASN A 369 -8.05 1.81 30.37
C ASN A 369 -7.51 3.17 30.87
N SER A 370 -6.88 3.97 30.00
CA SER A 370 -6.20 5.22 30.37
C SER A 370 -6.97 6.46 29.91
N SER A 371 -6.92 7.53 30.71
CA SER A 371 -7.58 8.81 30.47
C SER A 371 -7.12 9.57 29.20
N LYS A 372 -6.08 9.09 28.50
CA LYS A 372 -5.46 9.79 27.36
C LYS A 372 -6.12 9.49 26.01
N CYS A 373 -6.63 8.28 25.79
CA CYS A 373 -7.35 7.95 24.56
C CYS A 373 -8.62 7.23 24.97
N SER A 374 -9.81 7.69 24.59
CA SER A 374 -11.07 6.99 24.88
C SER A 374 -11.68 6.46 23.58
N LEU A 375 -12.58 5.48 23.65
CA LEU A 375 -13.28 5.01 22.46
C LEU A 375 -13.97 6.15 21.65
N PRO A 376 -14.61 7.15 22.29
CA PRO A 376 -15.06 8.37 21.61
C PRO A 376 -14.02 9.11 20.77
N ASN A 377 -12.73 8.98 21.09
CA ASN A 377 -11.67 9.63 20.32
C ASN A 377 -11.54 9.04 18.90
N PHE A 378 -12.07 7.84 18.64
CA PHE A 378 -12.10 7.29 17.28
C PHE A 378 -13.19 7.91 16.40
N PHE A 379 -14.16 8.64 16.97
CA PHE A 379 -15.22 9.27 16.20
C PHE A 379 -14.73 10.47 15.40
N THR A 380 -15.20 10.58 14.16
CA THR A 380 -14.81 11.61 13.19
C THR A 380 -16.03 12.12 12.44
N ILE A 381 -15.89 13.24 11.73
CA ILE A 381 -16.93 13.72 10.80
C ILE A 381 -17.31 12.62 9.78
N GLY A 382 -16.35 11.80 9.36
CA GLY A 382 -16.60 10.68 8.44
C GLY A 382 -17.67 9.71 8.96
N HIS A 383 -17.64 9.40 10.26
CA HIS A 383 -18.64 8.54 10.90
C HIS A 383 -20.05 9.15 10.83
N VAL A 384 -20.19 10.41 11.23
CA VAL A 384 -21.46 11.14 11.20
C VAL A 384 -22.02 11.18 9.78
N MET A 385 -21.15 11.49 8.80
CA MET A 385 -21.54 11.55 7.39
C MET A 385 -21.94 10.19 6.82
N HIS A 386 -21.34 9.10 7.28
CA HIS A 386 -21.73 7.74 6.88
C HIS A 386 -23.13 7.41 7.38
N TYR A 387 -23.42 7.67 8.66
CA TYR A 387 -24.76 7.50 9.23
C TYR A 387 -25.80 8.35 8.51
N VAL A 388 -25.49 9.63 8.27
CA VAL A 388 -26.35 10.55 7.51
C VAL A 388 -26.61 10.03 6.10
N GLY A 389 -25.59 9.55 5.39
CA GLY A 389 -25.74 8.98 4.05
C GLY A 389 -26.65 7.75 4.02
N ASN A 390 -26.51 6.86 5.00
CA ASN A 390 -27.39 5.70 5.16
C ASN A 390 -28.83 6.12 5.45
N THR A 391 -29.04 7.09 6.35
CA THR A 391 -30.36 7.67 6.64
C THR A 391 -31.03 8.18 5.36
N GLU A 392 -30.32 8.99 4.56
CA GLU A 392 -30.86 9.53 3.30
C GLU A 392 -31.17 8.45 2.26
N SER A 393 -30.30 7.44 2.15
CA SER A 393 -30.49 6.31 1.23
C SER A 393 -31.76 5.54 1.56
N LEU A 394 -32.02 5.29 2.85
CA LEU A 394 -33.22 4.57 3.29
C LEU A 394 -34.49 5.39 3.04
N ILE A 395 -34.47 6.70 3.30
CA ILE A 395 -35.64 7.57 3.11
C ILE A 395 -36.01 7.71 1.63
N LYS A 396 -35.01 7.79 0.75
CA LYS A 396 -35.20 7.95 -0.71
C LYS A 396 -35.54 6.66 -1.44
N LYS A 397 -35.54 5.52 -0.73
CA LYS A 397 -35.80 4.21 -1.34
C LYS A 397 -37.26 4.11 -1.79
N GLN A 398 -37.50 3.46 -2.92
CA GLN A 398 -38.86 3.09 -3.33
C GLN A 398 -39.35 1.91 -2.47
N TYR A 399 -40.56 2.02 -1.95
CA TYR A 399 -41.16 1.02 -1.05
C TYR A 399 -42.24 0.23 -1.78
N GLN A 400 -42.30 -1.07 -1.53
CA GLN A 400 -43.29 -1.99 -2.10
C GLN A 400 -44.55 -2.09 -1.23
N SER A 401 -44.50 -1.66 0.04
CA SER A 401 -45.64 -1.64 0.97
C SER A 401 -45.49 -0.57 2.06
N ASP A 402 -46.60 -0.21 2.72
CA ASP A 402 -46.60 0.71 3.86
C ASP A 402 -45.87 0.12 5.08
N GLU A 403 -45.93 -1.20 5.27
CA GLU A 403 -45.18 -1.90 6.31
C GLU A 403 -43.66 -1.77 6.07
N GLU A 404 -43.24 -1.98 4.83
CA GLU A 404 -41.84 -1.81 4.42
C GLU A 404 -41.38 -0.36 4.58
N LYS A 405 -42.21 0.61 4.18
CA LYS A 405 -41.97 2.04 4.39
C LYS A 405 -41.79 2.37 5.87
N ARG A 406 -42.65 1.86 6.75
CA ARG A 406 -42.54 2.05 8.21
C ARG A 406 -41.24 1.47 8.75
N LYS A 407 -40.86 0.27 8.32
CA LYS A 407 -39.63 -0.41 8.74
C LYS A 407 -38.37 0.35 8.31
N PHE A 408 -38.31 0.83 7.07
CA PHE A 408 -37.17 1.62 6.61
C PHE A 408 -37.10 3.00 7.26
N THR A 409 -38.25 3.63 7.53
CA THR A 409 -38.31 4.90 8.25
C THR A 409 -37.78 4.75 9.68
N GLN A 410 -38.15 3.66 10.37
CA GLN A 410 -37.58 3.33 11.69
C GLN A 410 -36.05 3.15 11.63
N MET A 411 -35.55 2.43 10.62
CA MET A 411 -34.11 2.21 10.44
C MET A 411 -33.37 3.52 10.13
N ALA A 412 -33.95 4.39 9.31
CA ALA A 412 -33.41 5.72 9.02
C ALA A 412 -33.34 6.59 10.28
N GLN A 413 -34.39 6.57 11.10
CA GLN A 413 -34.41 7.29 12.37
C GLN A 413 -33.32 6.78 13.33
N ARG A 414 -33.09 5.46 13.40
CA ARG A 414 -31.99 4.90 14.20
C ARG A 414 -30.64 5.45 13.76
N PHE A 415 -30.32 5.39 12.46
CA PHE A 415 -29.06 5.93 11.96
C PHE A 415 -28.93 7.43 12.19
N LEU A 416 -30.02 8.20 12.08
CA LEU A 416 -30.02 9.62 12.43
C LEU A 416 -29.67 9.86 13.90
N GLU A 417 -30.23 9.09 14.83
CA GLU A 417 -29.92 9.22 16.25
C GLU A 417 -28.46 8.79 16.56
N GLN A 418 -27.91 7.79 15.87
CA GLN A 418 -26.48 7.48 15.97
C GLN A 418 -25.62 8.65 15.49
N ALA A 419 -25.98 9.25 14.35
CA ALA A 419 -25.25 10.40 13.81
C ALA A 419 -25.17 11.54 14.83
N LYS A 420 -26.27 11.82 15.55
CA LYS A 420 -26.30 12.84 16.60
C LYS A 420 -25.40 12.49 17.77
N LYS A 421 -25.43 11.25 18.25
CA LYS A 421 -24.56 10.82 19.36
C LYS A 421 -23.10 10.97 19.03
N VAL A 422 -22.68 10.48 17.87
CA VAL A 422 -21.30 10.62 17.38
C VAL A 422 -20.93 12.09 17.26
N TYR A 423 -21.83 12.93 16.73
CA TYR A 423 -21.62 14.38 16.63
C TYR A 423 -21.47 15.06 18.00
N GLU A 424 -22.17 14.56 19.03
CA GLU A 424 -22.06 15.00 20.43
C GLU A 424 -20.85 14.42 21.16
N GLY A 425 -19.99 13.63 20.50
CA GLY A 425 -18.85 12.96 21.11
C GLY A 425 -19.25 11.79 22.03
N LYS A 426 -20.47 11.27 21.87
CA LYS A 426 -21.00 10.14 22.64
C LYS A 426 -20.91 8.85 21.83
N VAL A 427 -20.79 7.75 22.57
CA VAL A 427 -20.83 6.41 22.01
C VAL A 427 -22.22 6.12 21.41
N PRO A 428 -22.29 5.60 20.17
CA PRO A 428 -23.53 5.06 19.58
C PRO A 428 -24.16 3.98 20.46
N ASP A 429 -25.48 3.97 20.58
CA ASP A 429 -26.14 2.86 21.28
C ASP A 429 -26.44 1.77 20.27
N LEU A 430 -25.80 0.60 20.36
CA LEU A 430 -26.13 -0.55 19.51
C LEU A 430 -27.64 -0.88 19.51
N ILE A 431 -28.34 -0.53 20.59
CA ILE A 431 -29.76 -0.74 20.80
C ILE A 431 -30.43 0.60 21.10
N LEU A 432 -31.07 1.17 20.09
CA LEU A 432 -31.95 2.32 20.25
C LEU A 432 -33.41 1.85 20.25
N GLU A 433 -34.03 1.85 21.43
CA GLU A 433 -35.48 1.75 21.56
C GLU A 433 -36.11 3.08 21.13
N LEU A 434 -36.88 3.03 20.05
CA LEU A 434 -37.60 4.22 19.56
C LEU A 434 -38.98 4.25 20.19
N ASN A 435 -39.21 5.23 21.07
CA ASN A 435 -40.52 5.46 21.69
C ASN A 435 -41.60 5.85 20.66
N SER A 436 -41.21 6.45 19.54
CA SER A 436 -42.10 6.78 18.43
C SER A 436 -41.33 6.90 17.10
N VAL A 437 -42.01 6.63 15.99
CA VAL A 437 -41.44 6.73 14.64
C VAL A 437 -41.79 8.10 14.06
N LYS A 438 -40.77 8.91 13.75
CA LYS A 438 -40.93 10.22 13.10
C LYS A 438 -41.39 10.05 11.65
N GLN A 439 -42.04 11.08 11.11
CA GLN A 439 -42.36 11.13 9.68
C GLN A 439 -41.08 11.35 8.85
N ALA A 440 -41.06 10.85 7.61
CA ALA A 440 -39.89 10.95 6.73
C ALA A 440 -39.42 12.41 6.50
N ASP A 441 -40.36 13.36 6.43
CA ASP A 441 -40.04 14.79 6.26
C ASP A 441 -39.35 15.39 7.49
N GLN A 442 -39.73 14.94 8.68
CA GLN A 442 -39.07 15.34 9.94
C GLN A 442 -37.63 14.81 9.98
N ILE A 443 -37.42 13.54 9.62
CA ILE A 443 -36.08 12.94 9.57
C ILE A 443 -35.21 13.67 8.52
N THR A 444 -35.77 14.00 7.36
CA THR A 444 -35.08 14.76 6.31
C THR A 444 -34.67 16.16 6.80
N THR A 445 -35.55 16.84 7.52
CA THR A 445 -35.27 18.15 8.12
C THR A 445 -34.10 18.07 9.10
N GLU A 446 -34.11 17.07 10.00
CA GLU A 446 -33.03 16.88 10.97
C GLU A 446 -31.71 16.48 10.32
N VAL A 447 -31.72 15.67 9.26
CA VAL A 447 -30.53 15.38 8.46
C VAL A 447 -29.91 16.66 7.91
N ASN A 448 -30.73 17.55 7.35
CA ASN A 448 -30.26 18.83 6.82
C ASN A 448 -29.66 19.73 7.91
N VAL A 449 -30.25 19.74 9.10
CA VAL A 449 -29.71 20.45 10.27
C VAL A 449 -28.34 19.89 10.66
N ILE A 450 -28.20 18.57 10.77
CA ILE A 450 -26.91 17.93 11.09
C ILE A 450 -25.85 18.27 10.04
N LYS A 451 -26.17 18.17 8.74
CA LYS A 451 -25.25 18.55 7.66
C LYS A 451 -24.82 20.01 7.73
N LYS A 452 -25.74 20.92 8.04
CA LYS A 452 -25.44 22.34 8.24
C LYS A 452 -24.51 22.54 9.43
N ASN A 453 -24.78 21.87 10.54
CA ASN A 453 -23.96 21.94 11.75
C ASN A 453 -22.55 21.41 11.51
N ILE A 454 -22.39 20.29 10.80
CA ILE A 454 -21.08 19.72 10.45
C ILE A 454 -20.24 20.73 9.65
N LYS A 455 -20.82 21.40 8.64
CA LYS A 455 -20.13 22.44 7.86
C LYS A 455 -19.63 23.61 8.71
N GLN A 456 -20.27 23.85 9.86
CA GLN A 456 -19.92 24.91 10.80
C GLN A 456 -19.10 24.39 12.00
N SER A 457 -18.88 23.08 12.10
CA SER A 457 -18.27 22.45 13.27
C SER A 457 -16.73 22.50 13.23
N LYS A 458 -16.12 22.39 14.41
CA LYS A 458 -14.67 22.19 14.60
C LYS A 458 -14.29 20.72 14.83
N LEU A 459 -15.21 19.78 14.62
CA LEU A 459 -14.91 18.37 14.85
C LEU A 459 -13.80 17.94 13.86
N PRO A 460 -12.71 17.30 14.31
CA PRO A 460 -11.61 16.99 13.41
C PRO A 460 -12.06 15.99 12.34
N SER A 461 -11.61 16.21 11.10
CA SER A 461 -11.85 15.27 9.99
C SER A 461 -11.12 13.93 10.22
N LYS A 462 -10.02 13.96 10.98
CA LYS A 462 -9.21 12.82 11.44
C LYS A 462 -8.70 13.12 12.85
N ASN A 463 -8.86 12.19 13.80
CA ASN A 463 -8.30 12.36 15.15
C ASN A 463 -6.82 11.95 15.16
N GLU A 464 -5.92 12.92 15.30
CA GLU A 464 -4.47 12.70 15.29
C GLU A 464 -3.98 11.93 16.53
N GLU A 465 -4.58 12.16 17.69
CA GLU A 465 -4.23 11.47 18.93
C GLU A 465 -4.60 9.99 18.87
N ALA A 466 -5.83 9.68 18.42
CA ALA A 466 -6.28 8.31 18.21
C ALA A 466 -5.42 7.58 17.16
N ARG A 467 -5.05 8.28 16.08
CA ARG A 467 -4.16 7.73 15.05
C ARG A 467 -2.78 7.42 15.62
N LYS A 468 -2.19 8.33 16.38
CA LYS A 468 -0.87 8.13 17.00
C LYS A 468 -0.90 6.94 17.95
N TYR A 469 -1.90 6.86 18.82
CA TYR A 469 -2.05 5.75 19.75
C TYR A 469 -2.21 4.40 19.03
N LEU A 470 -3.06 4.32 18.00
CA LEU A 470 -3.21 3.08 17.23
C LEU A 470 -1.93 2.71 16.50
N ASN A 471 -1.21 3.69 15.97
CA ASN A 471 0.08 3.46 15.34
C ASN A 471 1.08 2.82 16.32
N ASP A 472 1.19 3.40 17.50
CA ASP A 472 2.03 2.96 18.61
C ASP A 472 1.66 1.54 19.08
N TRP A 473 0.37 1.25 19.19
CA TRP A 473 -0.13 -0.08 19.57
C TRP A 473 0.12 -1.13 18.47
N ILE A 474 -0.16 -0.82 17.19
CA ILE A 474 0.10 -1.77 16.09
C ILE A 474 1.60 -2.07 15.97
N VAL A 475 2.47 -1.06 16.08
CA VAL A 475 3.94 -1.27 16.08
C VAL A 475 4.34 -2.23 17.21
N SER A 476 3.79 -2.02 18.42
CA SER A 476 4.06 -2.88 19.58
C SER A 476 3.55 -4.31 19.36
N LEU A 477 2.35 -4.47 18.78
CA LEU A 477 1.76 -5.75 18.43
C LEU A 477 2.61 -6.51 17.41
N ARG A 478 3.05 -5.83 16.34
CA ARG A 478 3.91 -6.44 15.31
C ARG A 478 5.24 -6.89 15.89
N LYS A 479 5.81 -6.15 16.84
CA LYS A 479 7.04 -6.58 17.49
C LYS A 479 6.82 -7.81 18.36
N ALA A 480 5.74 -7.85 19.14
CA ALA A 480 5.40 -9.02 19.93
C ALA A 480 5.15 -10.26 19.05
N LEU A 481 4.60 -10.11 17.83
CA LEU A 481 4.41 -11.20 16.88
C LEU A 481 5.70 -11.64 16.15
N GLN A 482 6.76 -10.84 16.26
CA GLN A 482 8.08 -11.14 15.68
C GLN A 482 8.98 -11.89 16.68
N ASP A 483 8.90 -11.52 17.96
CA ASP A 483 9.55 -12.19 19.09
C ASP A 483 8.92 -13.56 19.37
#